data_AF-A0AA38VT75-F1
#
_entry.id   AF-A0AA38VT75-F1
#
_cell.length_a   1.000
_cell.length_b   1.000
_cell.length_c   1.000
_cell.angle_alpha   90.00
_cell.angle_beta   90.00
_cell.angle_gamma   90.00
#
_symmetry.space_group_name_H-M   'P 1'
#
loop_
_entity.id
_entity.type
_entity.pdbx_description
1 polymer ?
#
loop_
_entity_poly.entity_id
_entity_poly.type
_entity_poly.pdbx_seq_one_letter_code
_entity_poly.pdbx_strand_id
1 'polypeptide(L)'
;MDSGNNKNIFFFFFLFTFYVSILTASADIIQPHSLLIKSSCSTTLHPHLCHSMFSDIPHQNLKTPHDLIKVALNKTKATVQRNYFTISKLMVRLNLTKREKVAIHDCLEMVVGTLQELKKVITYLDKYPPEKKRKWIRRHVYDILTFMSTTLTNKETCIDGFSHDKGERRFRLSLIKGEVNAGKMCSNSLAMIKNMTDTDTADDYDQVKVNMKMKMKGKGKGRKLVEKWPEWLSAGDRRLLQSGSVKANVVVAADGSGDYRTVSAAVAAAPSGSSSRYVIRIKAGVYRENVEIPSGKRNLMFMGSGQTTTIITASRSVAGGSTTFNSATVAAVGDGFLARDLTFQNAAGPSGNKPLHYESGPTSLHSTVVA
;
A
#
# COMPACT_ATOMS: atom_id res chain seq x y z
N MET A 1 72.60 -1.69 -57.96
CA MET A 1 72.00 -0.37 -57.66
C MET A 1 70.49 -0.55 -57.75
N ASP A 2 69.97 -1.37 -56.84
CA ASP A 2 69.33 -0.97 -55.57
C ASP A 2 67.90 -0.45 -55.76
N SER A 3 67.02 -1.39 -56.10
CA SER A 3 65.56 -1.26 -55.98
C SER A 3 65.15 -1.76 -54.60
N GLY A 4 65.43 -0.98 -53.57
CA GLY A 4 65.09 -1.27 -52.18
C GLY A 4 64.25 -0.16 -51.58
N ASN A 5 62.93 -0.14 -51.81
CA ASN A 5 61.96 0.49 -50.90
C ASN A 5 60.53 0.31 -51.43
N ASN A 6 59.80 -0.71 -50.97
CA ASN A 6 58.33 -0.67 -51.03
C ASN A 6 57.60 -1.72 -50.16
N LYS A 7 58.33 -2.58 -49.41
CA LYS A 7 57.70 -3.58 -48.55
C LYS A 7 57.31 -3.06 -47.16
N ASN A 8 57.95 -1.98 -46.68
CA ASN A 8 57.68 -1.44 -45.34
C ASN A 8 56.50 -0.46 -45.29
N ILE A 9 56.16 0.23 -46.40
CA ILE A 9 55.03 1.18 -46.45
C ILE A 9 53.68 0.44 -46.45
N PHE A 10 53.58 -0.69 -47.16
CA PHE A 10 52.36 -1.51 -47.15
C PHE A 10 52.10 -2.18 -45.79
N PHE A 11 53.14 -2.53 -45.04
CA PHE A 11 52.99 -3.15 -43.72
C PHE A 11 52.50 -2.15 -42.66
N PHE A 12 52.95 -0.89 -42.72
CA PHE A 12 52.48 0.18 -41.84
C PHE A 12 51.03 0.60 -42.13
N PHE A 13 50.59 0.61 -43.40
CA PHE A 13 49.18 0.85 -43.74
C PHE A 13 48.26 -0.25 -43.21
N PHE A 14 48.66 -1.52 -43.29
CA PHE A 14 47.87 -2.64 -42.78
C PHE A 14 47.74 -2.62 -41.24
N LEU A 15 48.82 -2.27 -40.53
CA LEU A 15 48.79 -2.13 -39.07
C LEU A 15 47.97 -0.91 -38.62
N PHE A 16 47.99 0.21 -39.36
CA PHE A 16 47.17 1.37 -39.04
C PHE A 16 45.68 1.12 -39.29
N THR A 17 45.31 0.39 -40.35
CA THR A 17 43.91 -0.04 -40.56
C THR A 17 43.44 -1.07 -39.54
N PHE A 18 44.33 -1.95 -39.06
CA PHE A 18 44.00 -2.90 -38.00
C PHE A 18 43.85 -2.22 -36.63
N TYR A 19 44.67 -1.21 -36.34
CA TYR A 19 44.58 -0.42 -35.10
C TYR A 19 43.35 0.51 -35.09
N VAL A 20 42.98 1.11 -36.23
CA VAL A 20 41.74 1.90 -36.37
C VAL A 20 40.50 1.01 -36.34
N SER A 21 40.57 -0.26 -36.78
CA SER A 21 39.48 -1.24 -36.64
C SER A 21 39.34 -1.80 -35.21
N ILE A 22 40.38 -1.72 -34.38
CA ILE A 22 40.29 -1.99 -32.93
C ILE A 22 39.78 -0.74 -32.18
N LEU A 23 39.95 0.45 -32.76
CA LEU A 23 39.43 1.71 -32.24
C LEU A 23 38.12 2.18 -32.92
N THR A 24 37.46 1.34 -33.71
CA THR A 24 36.04 1.54 -33.99
C THR A 24 35.28 1.08 -32.77
N ALA A 25 34.97 2.06 -31.93
CA ALA A 25 33.89 2.09 -30.96
C ALA A 25 33.28 0.71 -30.67
N SER A 26 33.62 0.14 -29.51
CA SER A 26 32.60 -0.52 -28.71
C SER A 26 31.55 0.54 -28.36
N ALA A 27 30.75 0.94 -29.35
CA ALA A 27 29.39 1.34 -29.07
C ALA A 27 28.81 0.09 -28.42
N ASP A 28 28.73 0.11 -27.09
CA ASP A 28 27.97 -0.88 -26.35
C ASP A 28 26.69 -1.09 -27.15
N ILE A 29 26.51 -2.29 -27.71
CA ILE A 29 25.22 -2.68 -28.27
C ILE A 29 24.32 -2.67 -27.05
N ILE A 30 23.68 -1.53 -26.78
CA ILE A 30 22.82 -1.38 -25.62
C ILE A 30 21.67 -2.35 -25.89
N GLN A 31 21.73 -3.51 -25.25
CA GLN A 31 20.72 -4.53 -25.45
C GLN A 31 19.34 -3.90 -25.17
N PRO A 32 18.30 -4.22 -25.97
CA PRO A 32 16.95 -3.68 -25.76
C PRO A 32 16.46 -3.83 -24.31
N HIS A 33 16.87 -4.90 -23.64
CA HIS A 33 16.61 -5.17 -22.23
C HIS A 33 17.25 -4.14 -21.28
N SER A 34 18.48 -3.70 -21.58
CA SER A 34 19.18 -2.67 -20.80
C SER A 34 18.49 -1.31 -20.93
N LEU A 35 18.00 -0.96 -22.12
CA LEU A 35 17.20 0.27 -22.34
C LEU A 35 15.86 0.25 -21.60
N LEU A 36 15.18 -0.90 -21.59
CA LEU A 36 13.90 -1.06 -20.91
C LEU A 36 14.05 -0.94 -19.38
N ILE A 37 15.08 -1.56 -18.80
CA ILE A 37 15.41 -1.40 -17.37
C ILE A 37 15.76 0.07 -17.07
N LYS A 38 16.63 0.68 -17.89
CA LYS A 38 17.08 2.07 -17.69
C LYS A 38 15.93 3.07 -17.72
N SER A 39 15.04 2.96 -18.71
CA SER A 39 13.85 3.82 -18.82
C SER A 39 12.83 3.58 -17.72
N SER A 40 12.65 2.33 -17.27
CA SER A 40 11.72 2.02 -16.17
C SER A 40 12.25 2.49 -14.81
N CYS A 41 13.56 2.38 -14.58
CA CYS A 41 14.19 2.73 -13.31
C CYS A 41 14.45 4.24 -13.17
N SER A 42 14.60 4.98 -14.27
CA SER A 42 14.86 6.43 -14.22
C SER A 42 13.70 7.24 -13.64
N THR A 43 12.48 6.72 -13.70
CA THR A 43 11.27 7.36 -13.15
C THR A 43 11.01 6.98 -11.68
N THR A 44 11.92 6.24 -11.04
CA THR A 44 11.76 5.74 -9.67
C THR A 44 12.52 6.60 -8.65
N LEU A 45 12.07 6.59 -7.39
CA LEU A 45 12.73 7.34 -6.31
C LEU A 45 14.08 6.72 -5.90
N HIS A 46 14.30 5.45 -6.19
CA HIS A 46 15.55 4.75 -5.86
C HIS A 46 16.13 4.03 -7.10
N PRO A 47 16.67 4.76 -8.09
CA PRO A 47 17.11 4.18 -9.37
C PRO A 47 18.18 3.10 -9.22
N HIS A 48 19.20 3.32 -8.37
CA HIS A 48 20.26 2.33 -8.15
C HIS A 48 19.71 1.01 -7.58
N LEU A 49 18.80 1.09 -6.62
CA LEU A 49 18.14 -0.10 -6.07
C LEU A 49 17.28 -0.77 -7.15
N CYS A 50 16.54 0.01 -7.94
CA CYS A 50 15.76 -0.51 -9.07
C CYS A 50 16.64 -1.31 -10.04
N HIS A 51 17.79 -0.76 -10.46
CA HIS A 51 18.73 -1.47 -11.33
C HIS A 51 19.24 -2.77 -10.70
N SER A 52 19.63 -2.75 -9.41
CA SER A 52 20.10 -3.95 -8.70
C SER A 52 19.03 -5.04 -8.59
N MET A 53 17.74 -4.70 -8.63
CA MET A 53 16.67 -5.70 -8.63
C MET A 53 16.68 -6.56 -9.90
N PHE A 54 17.35 -6.14 -10.98
CA PHE A 54 17.37 -6.87 -12.25
C PHE A 54 18.74 -7.42 -12.64
N SER A 55 19.78 -7.23 -11.81
CA SER A 55 21.16 -7.65 -12.12
C SER A 55 21.30 -9.14 -12.41
N ASP A 56 20.55 -9.97 -11.68
CA ASP A 56 20.71 -11.43 -11.71
C ASP A 56 19.72 -12.12 -12.66
N ILE A 57 19.06 -11.36 -13.54
CA ILE A 57 17.98 -11.89 -14.38
C ILE A 57 18.47 -12.11 -15.81
N PRO A 58 18.31 -13.34 -16.35
CA PRO A 58 18.63 -13.61 -17.74
C PRO A 58 17.85 -12.69 -18.68
N HIS A 59 18.57 -11.99 -19.56
CA HIS A 59 18.02 -10.95 -20.43
C HIS A 59 16.82 -11.41 -21.27
N GLN A 60 16.72 -12.71 -21.60
CA GLN A 60 15.71 -13.28 -22.50
C GLN A 60 14.26 -13.27 -21.95
N ASN A 61 14.06 -12.96 -20.65
CA ASN A 61 12.76 -13.08 -19.98
C ASN A 61 12.00 -11.75 -19.76
N LEU A 62 12.56 -10.60 -20.13
CA LEU A 62 11.95 -9.28 -19.87
C LEU A 62 11.66 -8.54 -21.17
N LYS A 63 10.40 -8.62 -21.65
CA LYS A 63 10.00 -8.04 -22.95
C LYS A 63 9.20 -6.74 -22.80
N THR A 64 8.51 -6.57 -21.67
CA THR A 64 7.59 -5.44 -21.45
C THR A 64 7.77 -4.81 -20.06
N PRO A 65 7.37 -3.54 -19.85
CA PRO A 65 7.33 -2.92 -18.53
C PRO A 65 6.54 -3.74 -17.49
N HIS A 66 5.49 -4.44 -17.96
CA HIS A 66 4.69 -5.34 -17.13
C HIS A 66 5.50 -6.52 -16.59
N ASP A 67 6.35 -7.14 -17.42
CA ASP A 67 7.24 -8.22 -16.99
C ASP A 67 8.23 -7.75 -15.91
N LEU A 68 8.79 -6.54 -16.08
CA LEU A 68 9.67 -5.92 -15.10
C LEU A 68 8.97 -5.66 -13.77
N ILE A 69 7.75 -5.12 -13.82
CA ILE A 69 6.95 -4.87 -12.61
C ILE A 69 6.66 -6.17 -11.87
N LYS A 70 6.27 -7.24 -12.58
CA LYS A 70 6.02 -8.55 -11.96
C LYS A 70 7.25 -9.10 -11.26
N VAL A 71 8.39 -9.03 -11.91
CA VAL A 71 9.68 -9.43 -11.33
C VAL A 71 10.02 -8.57 -10.11
N ALA A 72 9.86 -7.26 -10.20
CA ALA A 72 10.12 -6.33 -9.10
C ALA A 72 9.24 -6.66 -7.89
N LEU A 73 7.94 -6.89 -8.09
CA LEU A 73 7.00 -7.26 -7.04
C LEU A 73 7.33 -8.62 -6.42
N ASN A 74 7.71 -9.62 -7.22
CA ASN A 74 8.10 -10.93 -6.71
C ASN A 74 9.39 -10.85 -5.87
N LYS A 75 10.41 -10.12 -6.32
CA LYS A 75 11.62 -9.88 -5.52
C LYS A 75 11.31 -9.08 -4.25
N THR A 76 10.44 -8.07 -4.33
CA THR A 76 9.98 -7.29 -3.18
C THR A 76 9.29 -8.17 -2.16
N LYS A 77 8.31 -8.99 -2.58
CA LYS A 77 7.62 -9.96 -1.73
C LYS A 77 8.59 -10.93 -1.07
N ALA A 78 9.59 -11.45 -1.79
CA ALA A 78 10.60 -12.33 -1.23
C ALA A 78 11.49 -11.61 -0.19
N THR A 79 11.81 -10.33 -0.40
CA THR A 79 12.51 -9.49 0.61
C THR A 79 11.65 -9.29 1.86
N VAL A 80 10.40 -8.88 1.71
CA VAL A 80 9.47 -8.67 2.83
C VAL A 80 9.27 -9.98 3.62
N GLN A 81 9.16 -11.12 2.92
CA GLN A 81 9.03 -12.43 3.55
C GLN A 81 10.30 -12.80 4.35
N ARG A 82 11.50 -12.48 3.85
CA ARG A 82 12.75 -12.65 4.62
C ARG A 82 12.83 -11.73 5.83
N ASN A 83 12.35 -10.49 5.70
CA ASN A 83 12.27 -9.57 6.83
C ASN A 83 11.34 -10.11 7.92
N TYR A 84 10.17 -10.64 7.57
CA TYR A 84 9.26 -11.30 8.52
C TYR A 84 9.97 -12.33 9.38
N PHE A 85 10.71 -13.26 8.75
CA PHE A 85 11.46 -14.28 9.48
C PHE A 85 12.61 -13.72 10.31
N THR A 86 13.21 -12.61 9.87
CA THR A 86 14.27 -11.94 10.62
C THR A 86 13.70 -11.29 11.88
N ILE A 87 12.56 -10.61 11.75
CA ILE A 87 11.86 -9.92 12.84
C ILE A 87 11.31 -10.93 13.84
N SER A 88 10.69 -12.02 13.38
CA SER A 88 10.15 -13.06 14.28
C SER A 88 11.24 -13.74 15.11
N LYS A 89 12.44 -13.93 14.55
CA LYS A 89 13.60 -14.46 15.31
C LYS A 89 14.08 -13.52 16.41
N LEU A 90 13.82 -12.22 16.35
CA LEU A 90 14.20 -11.28 17.41
C LEU A 90 13.45 -11.57 18.71
N MET A 91 12.18 -12.00 18.62
CA MET A 91 11.37 -12.33 19.80
C MET A 91 11.95 -13.48 20.63
N VAL A 92 12.64 -14.42 19.97
CA VAL A 92 13.19 -15.63 20.61
C VAL A 92 14.60 -15.37 21.16
N ARG A 93 15.38 -14.53 20.48
CA ARG A 93 16.82 -14.37 20.75
C ARG A 93 17.14 -13.31 21.79
N LEU A 94 16.20 -12.43 22.10
CA LEU A 94 16.45 -11.25 22.90
C LEU A 94 15.57 -11.24 24.15
N ASN A 95 16.13 -10.76 25.25
CA ASN A 95 15.34 -10.43 26.43
C ASN A 95 14.70 -9.04 26.22
N LEU A 96 13.48 -9.05 25.69
CA LEU A 96 12.74 -7.85 25.30
C LEU A 96 11.86 -7.34 26.43
N THR A 97 11.77 -6.01 26.56
CA THR A 97 10.77 -5.36 27.40
C THR A 97 9.36 -5.63 26.89
N LYS A 98 8.35 -5.38 27.73
CA LYS A 98 6.94 -5.52 27.34
C LYS A 98 6.60 -4.64 26.14
N ARG A 99 7.10 -3.40 26.10
CA ARG A 99 6.87 -2.46 24.99
C ARG A 99 7.51 -2.95 23.70
N GLU A 100 8.74 -3.44 23.76
CA GLU A 100 9.45 -3.96 22.57
C GLU A 100 8.76 -5.19 22.01
N LYS A 101 8.25 -6.10 22.86
CA LYS A 101 7.45 -7.25 22.39
C LYS A 101 6.21 -6.80 21.63
N VAL A 102 5.50 -5.79 22.13
CA VAL A 102 4.33 -5.21 21.47
C VAL A 102 4.73 -4.57 20.13
N ALA A 103 5.79 -3.76 20.09
CA ALA A 103 6.27 -3.14 18.85
C ALA A 103 6.68 -4.16 17.79
N ILE A 104 7.30 -5.28 18.19
CA ILE A 104 7.63 -6.37 17.27
C ILE A 104 6.36 -7.07 16.76
N HIS A 105 5.40 -7.36 17.64
CA HIS A 105 4.12 -7.94 17.22
C HIS A 105 3.39 -7.04 16.22
N ASP A 106 3.29 -5.74 16.49
CA ASP A 106 2.67 -4.76 15.60
C ASP A 106 3.42 -4.71 14.26
N CYS A 107 4.75 -4.69 14.28
CA CYS A 107 5.53 -4.71 13.05
C CYS A 107 5.30 -6.01 12.25
N LEU A 108 5.23 -7.17 12.90
CA LEU A 108 4.92 -8.43 12.21
C LEU A 108 3.54 -8.41 11.56
N GLU A 109 2.54 -7.79 12.21
CA GLU A 109 1.21 -7.57 11.61
C GLU A 109 1.31 -6.69 10.36
N MET A 110 2.06 -5.57 10.42
CA MET A 110 2.28 -4.69 9.26
C MET A 110 3.01 -5.39 8.11
N VAL A 111 3.99 -6.24 8.43
CA VAL A 111 4.73 -7.04 7.43
C VAL A 111 3.81 -8.10 6.80
N VAL A 112 2.96 -8.75 7.57
CA VAL A 112 1.94 -9.68 7.05
C VAL A 112 0.95 -8.95 6.14
N GLY A 113 0.44 -7.79 6.55
CA GLY A 113 -0.42 -6.94 5.73
C GLY A 113 0.26 -6.57 4.42
N THR A 114 1.53 -6.15 4.46
CA THR A 114 2.34 -5.86 3.27
C THR A 114 2.44 -7.05 2.32
N LEU A 115 2.67 -8.26 2.84
CA LEU A 115 2.69 -9.47 2.02
C LEU A 115 1.34 -9.79 1.37
N GLN A 116 0.23 -9.51 2.07
CA GLN A 116 -1.12 -9.69 1.52
C GLN A 116 -1.40 -8.70 0.39
N GLU A 117 -1.07 -7.42 0.58
CA GLU A 117 -1.22 -6.39 -0.45
C GLU A 117 -0.37 -6.67 -1.69
N LEU A 118 0.89 -7.05 -1.51
CA LEU A 118 1.75 -7.46 -2.64
C LEU A 118 1.17 -8.67 -3.40
N LYS A 119 0.62 -9.66 -2.70
CA LYS A 119 -0.05 -10.82 -3.34
C LYS A 119 -1.29 -10.39 -4.11
N LYS A 120 -2.11 -9.47 -3.58
CA LYS A 120 -3.26 -8.91 -4.28
C LYS A 120 -2.77 -8.26 -5.59
N VAL A 121 -1.81 -7.35 -5.53
CA VAL A 121 -1.26 -6.65 -6.71
C VAL A 121 -0.70 -7.62 -7.76
N ILE A 122 0.11 -8.61 -7.35
CA ILE A 122 0.62 -9.64 -8.27
C ILE A 122 -0.53 -10.39 -8.94
N THR A 123 -1.54 -10.79 -8.19
CA THR A 123 -2.72 -11.50 -8.72
C THR A 123 -3.50 -10.63 -9.72
N TYR A 124 -3.64 -9.33 -9.45
CA TYR A 124 -4.24 -8.39 -10.39
C TYR A 124 -3.42 -8.32 -11.69
N LEU A 125 -2.10 -8.24 -11.60
CA LEU A 125 -1.23 -8.20 -12.78
C LEU A 125 -1.18 -9.55 -13.54
N ASP A 126 -1.44 -10.68 -12.88
CA ASP A 126 -1.48 -12.02 -13.48
C ASP A 126 -2.76 -12.28 -14.26
N LYS A 127 -3.91 -11.78 -13.80
CA LYS A 127 -5.21 -11.93 -14.49
C LYS A 127 -5.34 -11.10 -15.77
N TYR A 128 -4.24 -10.55 -16.28
CA TYR A 128 -4.17 -9.68 -17.44
C TYR A 128 -4.25 -10.48 -18.75
N PRO A 129 -5.34 -10.38 -19.55
CA PRO A 129 -5.42 -11.03 -20.86
C PRO A 129 -4.88 -10.12 -21.99
N PRO A 130 -4.24 -10.67 -23.04
CA PRO A 130 -3.57 -9.88 -24.07
C PRO A 130 -4.46 -9.05 -25.01
N GLU A 131 -5.78 -9.25 -25.06
CA GLU A 131 -6.61 -8.74 -26.17
C GLU A 131 -7.78 -7.81 -25.79
N LYS A 132 -8.08 -7.57 -24.51
CA LYS A 132 -9.13 -6.62 -24.04
C LYS A 132 -8.56 -5.47 -23.18
N LYS A 133 -7.35 -5.03 -23.57
CA LYS A 133 -6.26 -4.49 -22.72
C LYS A 133 -6.48 -3.21 -21.89
N ARG A 134 -7.27 -2.21 -22.28
CA ARG A 134 -7.25 -0.91 -21.56
C ARG A 134 -8.30 -0.76 -20.45
N LYS A 135 -9.49 -1.35 -20.62
CA LYS A 135 -10.64 -1.07 -19.73
C LYS A 135 -10.53 -1.72 -18.35
N TRP A 136 -9.81 -2.84 -18.23
CA TRP A 136 -9.71 -3.58 -16.96
C TRP A 136 -8.62 -3.01 -16.04
N ILE A 137 -7.44 -2.65 -16.57
CA ILE A 137 -6.41 -1.91 -15.81
C ILE A 137 -6.99 -0.57 -15.32
N ARG A 138 -7.68 0.19 -16.17
CA ARG A 138 -8.33 1.45 -15.76
C ARG A 138 -9.29 1.31 -14.57
N ARG A 139 -9.97 0.17 -14.45
CA ARG A 139 -10.92 -0.08 -13.35
C ARG A 139 -10.25 -0.44 -12.03
N HIS A 140 -9.04 -1.00 -12.07
CA HIS A 140 -8.35 -1.50 -10.88
C HIS A 140 -7.02 -0.79 -10.61
N VAL A 141 -6.63 0.20 -11.44
CA VAL A 141 -5.37 0.93 -11.25
C VAL A 141 -5.37 1.64 -9.91
N TYR A 142 -6.48 2.27 -9.53
CA TYR A 142 -6.60 2.93 -8.24
C TYR A 142 -6.51 1.93 -7.08
N ASP A 143 -7.05 0.73 -7.23
CA ASP A 143 -6.91 -0.33 -6.22
C ASP A 143 -5.45 -0.77 -6.11
N ILE A 144 -4.77 -1.02 -7.23
CA ILE A 144 -3.35 -1.39 -7.26
C ILE A 144 -2.49 -0.29 -6.62
N LEU A 145 -2.71 0.97 -6.99
CA LEU A 145 -1.99 2.11 -6.42
C LEU A 145 -2.28 2.23 -4.91
N THR A 146 -3.53 2.05 -4.49
CA THR A 146 -3.92 2.03 -3.07
C THR A 146 -3.19 0.92 -2.32
N PHE A 147 -3.23 -0.31 -2.81
CA PHE A 147 -2.54 -1.44 -2.17
C PHE A 147 -1.03 -1.20 -2.07
N MET A 148 -0.41 -0.68 -3.12
CA MET A 148 1.00 -0.32 -3.11
C MET A 148 1.31 0.83 -2.14
N SER A 149 0.47 1.86 -2.05
CA SER A 149 0.59 2.92 -1.03
C SER A 149 0.46 2.36 0.39
N THR A 150 -0.47 1.43 0.63
CA THR A 150 -0.60 0.74 1.92
C THR A 150 0.67 0.01 2.31
N THR A 151 1.41 -0.61 1.38
CA THR A 151 2.71 -1.23 1.70
C THR A 151 3.74 -0.24 2.26
N LEU A 152 3.71 1.02 1.81
CA LEU A 152 4.60 2.07 2.31
C LEU A 152 4.16 2.54 3.71
N THR A 153 2.85 2.71 3.92
CA THR A 153 2.27 3.08 5.23
C THR A 153 2.52 2.01 6.29
N ASN A 154 2.37 0.72 5.94
CA ASN A 154 2.65 -0.40 6.84
C ASN A 154 4.10 -0.38 7.32
N LYS A 155 5.05 -0.13 6.40
CA LYS A 155 6.46 0.01 6.71
C LYS A 155 6.72 1.18 7.66
N GLU A 156 6.20 2.37 7.38
CA GLU A 156 6.36 3.52 8.31
C GLU A 156 5.78 3.20 9.68
N THR A 157 4.58 2.61 9.73
CA THR A 157 3.91 2.22 10.99
C THR A 157 4.74 1.21 11.79
N CYS A 158 5.33 0.21 11.13
CA CYS A 158 6.26 -0.73 11.78
C CYS A 158 7.46 0.02 12.38
N ILE A 159 8.13 0.89 11.60
CA ILE A 159 9.35 1.59 12.04
C ILE A 159 9.04 2.56 13.19
N ASP A 160 7.90 3.25 13.11
CA ASP A 160 7.43 4.20 14.12
C ASP A 160 7.10 3.53 15.45
N GLY A 161 6.69 2.25 15.43
CA GLY A 161 6.49 1.45 16.64
C GLY A 161 7.72 1.38 17.56
N PHE A 162 8.91 1.61 17.00
CA PHE A 162 10.19 1.62 17.71
C PHE A 162 10.74 3.04 17.95
N SER A 163 10.02 4.12 17.65
CA SER A 163 10.58 5.49 17.67
C SER A 163 10.85 6.08 19.07
N HIS A 164 10.51 5.36 20.15
CA HIS A 164 10.48 5.90 21.52
C HIS A 164 11.40 5.15 22.50
N ASP A 165 12.72 5.31 22.37
CA ASP A 165 13.69 5.49 23.45
C ASP A 165 15.13 5.51 22.88
N LYS A 166 16.09 6.16 23.55
CA LYS A 166 17.52 6.09 23.17
C LYS A 166 18.10 4.67 23.38
N GLY A 167 17.43 3.85 24.20
CA GLY A 167 17.83 2.49 24.57
C GLY A 167 17.52 1.38 23.56
N GLU A 168 16.59 1.59 22.61
CA GLU A 168 16.13 0.56 21.65
C GLU A 168 17.12 0.32 20.47
N ARG A 169 18.36 0.79 20.60
CA ARG A 169 19.36 0.83 19.53
C ARG A 169 19.90 -0.56 19.12
N ARG A 170 19.75 -1.57 19.99
CA ARG A 170 20.43 -2.88 19.86
C ARG A 170 19.89 -3.78 18.75
N PHE A 171 18.59 -3.72 18.44
CA PHE A 171 17.95 -4.57 17.41
C PHE A 171 17.24 -3.76 16.31
N ARG A 172 17.10 -2.43 16.49
CA ARG A 172 16.56 -1.50 15.49
C ARG A 172 17.30 -1.53 14.16
N LEU A 173 18.63 -1.61 14.14
CA LEU A 173 19.39 -1.34 12.91
C LEU A 173 19.12 -2.37 11.81
N SER A 174 19.12 -3.67 12.13
CA SER A 174 18.87 -4.72 11.14
C SER A 174 17.41 -4.74 10.68
N LEU A 175 16.46 -4.62 11.63
CA LEU A 175 15.03 -4.53 11.34
C LEU A 175 14.72 -3.32 10.46
N ILE A 176 15.14 -2.12 10.88
CA ILE A 176 14.91 -0.88 10.15
C ILE A 176 15.61 -0.92 8.80
N LYS A 177 16.84 -1.43 8.72
CA LYS A 177 17.52 -1.56 7.43
C LYS A 177 16.74 -2.49 6.49
N GLY A 178 16.26 -3.62 6.98
CA GLY A 178 15.42 -4.54 6.22
C GLY A 178 14.12 -3.88 5.73
N GLU A 179 13.38 -3.25 6.64
CA GLU A 179 12.10 -2.59 6.34
C GLU A 179 12.26 -1.37 5.43
N VAL A 180 13.28 -0.53 5.66
CA VAL A 180 13.63 0.57 4.76
C VAL A 180 13.96 0.05 3.38
N ASN A 181 14.75 -1.01 3.27
CA ASN A 181 15.07 -1.61 1.97
C ASN A 181 13.81 -2.13 1.27
N ALA A 182 12.96 -2.88 1.96
CA ALA A 182 11.68 -3.36 1.42
C ALA A 182 10.78 -2.18 0.98
N GLY A 183 10.72 -1.12 1.79
CA GLY A 183 10.02 0.12 1.46
C GLY A 183 10.48 0.77 0.17
N LYS A 184 11.80 0.88 -0.01
CA LYS A 184 12.39 1.42 -1.25
C LYS A 184 12.02 0.55 -2.46
N MET A 185 11.96 -0.77 -2.30
CA MET A 185 11.53 -1.68 -3.36
C MET A 185 10.02 -1.53 -3.67
N CYS A 186 9.16 -1.36 -2.66
CA CYS A 186 7.75 -1.05 -2.83
C CYS A 186 7.54 0.30 -3.54
N SER A 187 8.32 1.33 -3.15
CA SER A 187 8.28 2.66 -3.76
C SER A 187 8.65 2.63 -5.24
N ASN A 188 9.73 1.92 -5.59
CA ASN A 188 10.12 1.72 -6.99
C ASN A 188 9.03 0.97 -7.77
N SER A 189 8.46 -0.09 -7.19
CA SER A 189 7.37 -0.86 -7.81
C SER A 189 6.13 0.01 -8.05
N LEU A 190 5.75 0.85 -7.08
CA LEU A 190 4.65 1.82 -7.19
C LEU A 190 4.90 2.82 -8.33
N ALA A 191 6.11 3.39 -8.40
CA ALA A 191 6.48 4.33 -9.45
C ALA A 191 6.44 3.70 -10.85
N MET A 192 6.94 2.46 -10.99
CA MET A 192 6.89 1.72 -12.26
C MET A 192 5.46 1.39 -12.68
N ILE A 193 4.61 0.95 -11.74
CA ILE A 193 3.18 0.72 -11.99
C ILE A 193 2.51 2.01 -12.45
N LYS A 194 2.69 3.10 -11.69
CA LYS A 194 2.09 4.39 -12.00
C LYS A 194 2.48 4.86 -13.39
N ASN A 195 3.77 4.82 -13.74
CA ASN A 195 4.27 5.24 -15.04
C ASN A 195 3.66 4.41 -16.19
N MET A 196 3.63 3.09 -16.05
CA MET A 196 3.00 2.19 -17.04
C MET A 196 1.51 2.49 -17.22
N THR A 197 0.79 2.82 -16.14
CA THR A 197 -0.63 3.13 -16.22
C THR A 197 -0.95 4.55 -16.66
N ASP A 198 -0.07 5.51 -16.40
CA ASP A 198 -0.19 6.88 -16.90
C ASP A 198 -0.04 6.90 -18.43
N THR A 199 0.89 6.11 -18.99
CA THR A 199 1.02 5.93 -20.44
C THR A 199 -0.23 5.29 -21.07
N ASP A 200 -0.92 4.41 -20.35
CA ASP A 200 -2.15 3.75 -20.83
C ASP A 200 -3.43 4.64 -20.74
N THR A 201 -3.39 5.69 -19.91
CA THR A 201 -4.52 6.61 -19.68
C THR A 201 -4.46 7.86 -20.54
N ALA A 202 -3.26 8.31 -20.93
CA ALA A 202 -3.07 9.39 -21.90
C ALA A 202 -3.72 9.10 -23.28
N ASP A 203 -3.73 7.84 -23.69
CA ASP A 203 -4.39 7.36 -24.92
C ASP A 203 -5.93 7.47 -24.93
N ASP A 204 -6.59 7.76 -23.79
CA ASP A 204 -8.06 7.82 -23.68
C ASP A 204 -8.64 9.25 -23.74
N TYR A 205 -7.85 10.25 -23.33
CA TYR A 205 -8.31 11.64 -23.30
C TYR A 205 -8.62 12.15 -24.72
N ASP A 206 -7.90 11.64 -25.72
CA ASP A 206 -8.16 11.94 -27.14
C ASP A 206 -9.42 11.25 -27.68
N GLN A 207 -9.76 10.02 -27.26
CA GLN A 207 -10.99 9.36 -27.72
C GLN A 207 -12.28 9.97 -27.12
N VAL A 208 -12.24 10.47 -25.89
CA VAL A 208 -13.41 11.12 -25.25
C VAL A 208 -13.71 12.48 -25.88
N LYS A 209 -12.69 13.24 -26.30
CA LYS A 209 -12.83 14.55 -26.95
C LYS A 209 -13.47 14.45 -28.35
N VAL A 210 -13.20 13.37 -29.08
CA VAL A 210 -13.81 13.09 -30.40
C VAL A 210 -15.29 12.69 -30.24
N ASN A 211 -15.63 11.90 -29.23
CA ASN A 211 -17.02 11.45 -29.00
C ASN A 211 -17.92 12.52 -28.34
N MET A 212 -17.37 13.46 -27.57
CA MET A 212 -18.14 14.59 -27.02
C MET A 212 -18.50 15.66 -28.06
N LYS A 213 -17.73 15.80 -29.15
CA LYS A 213 -18.02 16.75 -30.23
C LYS A 213 -19.25 16.37 -31.07
N MET A 214 -19.75 15.13 -31.00
CA MET A 214 -20.95 14.68 -31.73
C MET A 214 -22.28 14.77 -30.94
N LYS A 215 -22.28 15.23 -29.69
CA LYS A 215 -23.52 15.39 -28.91
C LYS A 215 -23.65 16.76 -28.24
N MET A 216 -23.68 17.81 -29.05
CA MET A 216 -24.25 19.11 -28.65
C MET A 216 -25.22 19.63 -29.71
N LYS A 217 -26.32 18.90 -29.91
CA LYS A 217 -27.61 19.44 -30.37
C LYS A 217 -28.72 18.73 -29.62
N GLY A 218 -29.11 19.29 -28.47
CA GLY A 218 -30.20 18.75 -27.66
C GLY A 218 -30.39 19.56 -26.38
N LYS A 219 -31.32 20.52 -26.41
CA LYS A 219 -31.81 21.24 -25.24
C LYS A 219 -32.43 20.24 -24.24
N GLY A 220 -32.17 20.41 -22.93
CA GLY A 220 -33.11 19.89 -21.92
C GLY A 220 -32.53 19.43 -20.58
N LYS A 221 -32.97 20.14 -19.53
CA LYS A 221 -33.13 19.74 -18.12
C LYS A 221 -31.88 19.68 -17.25
N GLY A 222 -31.88 20.54 -16.22
CA GLY A 222 -30.86 20.65 -15.19
C GLY A 222 -30.57 19.30 -14.54
N ARG A 223 -29.29 18.95 -14.49
CA ARG A 223 -28.81 17.74 -13.80
C ARG A 223 -28.86 18.01 -12.30
N LYS A 224 -29.77 17.35 -11.58
CA LYS A 224 -29.56 17.06 -10.16
C LYS A 224 -28.20 16.35 -10.07
N LEU A 225 -27.28 16.88 -9.28
CA LEU A 225 -26.08 16.15 -8.86
C LEU A 225 -26.56 14.96 -8.02
N VAL A 226 -26.81 13.83 -8.67
CA VAL A 226 -26.92 12.56 -7.97
C VAL A 226 -25.52 12.29 -7.44
N GLU A 227 -25.35 12.37 -6.12
CA GLU A 227 -24.12 12.02 -5.43
C GLU A 227 -23.75 10.59 -5.84
N LYS A 228 -22.76 10.47 -6.73
CA LYS A 228 -22.41 9.21 -7.37
C LYS A 228 -21.58 8.42 -6.37
N TRP A 229 -22.19 7.42 -5.73
CA TRP A 229 -21.49 6.48 -4.85
C TRP A 229 -20.22 5.91 -5.52
N PRO A 230 -19.11 5.75 -4.76
CA PRO A 230 -17.84 5.28 -5.31
C PRO A 230 -17.96 3.91 -5.97
N GLU A 231 -17.33 3.72 -7.13
CA GLU A 231 -17.44 2.48 -7.92
C GLU A 231 -16.93 1.24 -7.17
N TRP A 232 -16.01 1.40 -6.22
CA TRP A 232 -15.50 0.32 -5.37
C TRP A 232 -16.53 -0.22 -4.36
N LEU A 233 -17.53 0.58 -3.99
CA LEU A 233 -18.56 0.18 -3.03
C LEU A 233 -19.66 -0.61 -3.75
N SER A 234 -19.87 -1.86 -3.35
CA SER A 234 -20.85 -2.75 -3.98
C SER A 234 -22.28 -2.21 -3.87
N ALA A 235 -23.16 -2.58 -4.81
CA ALA A 235 -24.58 -2.21 -4.71
C ALA A 235 -25.25 -2.75 -3.44
N GLY A 236 -24.81 -3.90 -2.94
CA GLY A 236 -25.27 -4.47 -1.67
C GLY A 236 -24.87 -3.60 -0.48
N ASP A 237 -23.61 -3.17 -0.43
CA ASP A 237 -23.11 -2.33 0.65
C ASP A 237 -23.73 -0.93 0.63
N ARG A 238 -23.94 -0.35 -0.56
CA ARG A 238 -24.70 0.91 -0.70
C ARG A 238 -26.10 0.78 -0.11
N ARG A 239 -26.81 -0.31 -0.40
CA ARG A 239 -28.14 -0.58 0.18
C ARG A 239 -28.07 -0.69 1.69
N LEU A 240 -27.06 -1.34 2.24
CA LEU A 240 -26.87 -1.43 3.69
C LEU A 240 -26.60 -0.07 4.34
N LEU A 241 -25.80 0.79 3.70
CA LEU A 241 -25.51 2.14 4.21
C LEU A 241 -26.71 3.09 4.10
N GLN A 242 -27.57 2.90 3.08
CA GLN A 242 -28.75 3.74 2.84
C GLN A 242 -30.01 3.24 3.56
N SER A 243 -30.10 1.96 3.91
CA SER A 243 -31.31 1.38 4.49
C SER A 243 -31.55 1.90 5.91
N GLY A 244 -32.76 2.38 6.20
CA GLY A 244 -33.16 2.76 7.56
C GLY A 244 -33.25 1.57 8.53
N SER A 245 -33.34 0.34 8.02
CA SER A 245 -33.35 -0.88 8.82
C SER A 245 -32.41 -1.93 8.24
N VAL A 246 -31.42 -2.34 9.03
CA VAL A 246 -30.50 -3.43 8.69
C VAL A 246 -30.59 -4.47 9.78
N LYS A 247 -30.78 -5.74 9.39
CA LYS A 247 -30.79 -6.87 10.32
C LYS A 247 -29.38 -7.03 10.90
N ALA A 248 -29.24 -6.84 12.21
CA ALA A 248 -27.99 -7.09 12.90
C ALA A 248 -27.79 -8.60 13.14
N ASN A 249 -26.53 -9.02 13.13
CA ASN A 249 -26.15 -10.35 13.57
C ASN A 249 -26.05 -10.42 15.10
N VAL A 250 -25.50 -9.36 15.71
CA VAL A 250 -25.35 -9.22 17.16
C VAL A 250 -25.55 -7.76 17.59
N VAL A 251 -25.89 -7.57 18.86
CA VAL A 251 -26.12 -6.28 19.49
C VAL A 251 -25.14 -6.06 20.64
N VAL A 252 -24.49 -4.90 20.63
CA VAL A 252 -23.65 -4.41 21.73
C VAL A 252 -24.43 -3.38 22.53
N ALA A 253 -24.47 -3.55 23.85
CA ALA A 253 -25.10 -2.62 24.77
C ALA A 253 -24.34 -2.57 26.09
N ALA A 254 -23.83 -1.39 26.45
CA ALA A 254 -23.04 -1.21 27.68
C ALA A 254 -23.83 -1.55 28.97
N ASP A 255 -25.16 -1.39 28.94
CA ASP A 255 -26.08 -1.72 30.04
C ASP A 255 -26.35 -3.23 30.20
N GLY A 256 -25.83 -4.06 29.28
CA GLY A 256 -26.05 -5.51 29.28
C GLY A 256 -27.37 -5.96 28.63
N SER A 257 -28.13 -5.06 28.01
CA SER A 257 -29.37 -5.39 27.29
C SER A 257 -29.16 -5.98 25.88
N GLY A 258 -27.90 -6.17 25.46
CA GLY A 258 -27.50 -6.77 24.19
C GLY A 258 -26.71 -8.06 24.39
N ASP A 259 -26.29 -8.68 23.29
CA ASP A 259 -25.51 -9.92 23.30
C ASP A 259 -24.10 -9.73 23.92
N TYR A 260 -23.53 -8.52 23.77
CA TYR A 260 -22.22 -8.16 24.33
C TYR A 260 -22.26 -6.80 25.03
N ARG A 261 -21.42 -6.64 26.06
CA ARG A 261 -21.24 -5.34 26.74
C ARG A 261 -20.22 -4.42 26.06
N THR A 262 -19.28 -5.00 25.31
CA THR A 262 -18.19 -4.26 24.64
C THR A 262 -18.15 -4.57 23.16
N VAL A 263 -17.66 -3.62 22.38
CA VAL A 263 -17.49 -3.75 20.92
C VAL A 263 -16.40 -4.77 20.62
N SER A 264 -15.30 -4.78 21.40
CA SER A 264 -14.21 -5.74 21.24
C SER A 264 -14.67 -7.20 21.42
N ALA A 265 -15.57 -7.46 22.36
CA ALA A 265 -16.12 -8.80 22.55
C ALA A 265 -16.96 -9.26 21.35
N ALA A 266 -17.77 -8.36 20.78
CA ALA A 266 -18.55 -8.65 19.58
C ALA A 266 -17.65 -8.91 18.35
N VAL A 267 -16.56 -8.14 18.19
CA VAL A 267 -15.57 -8.38 17.13
C VAL A 267 -14.88 -9.73 17.30
N ALA A 268 -14.48 -10.08 18.54
CA ALA A 268 -13.84 -11.35 18.83
C ALA A 268 -14.75 -12.55 18.48
N ALA A 269 -16.05 -12.43 18.76
CA ALA A 269 -17.04 -13.47 18.49
C ALA A 269 -17.48 -13.57 17.02
N ALA A 270 -17.25 -12.53 16.21
CA ALA A 270 -17.62 -12.54 14.79
C ALA A 270 -16.89 -13.66 14.03
N PRO A 271 -17.49 -14.27 12.99
CA PRO A 271 -16.84 -15.33 12.21
C PRO A 271 -15.58 -14.82 11.49
N SER A 272 -14.51 -15.63 11.52
CA SER A 272 -13.30 -15.35 10.76
C SER A 272 -13.46 -15.77 9.29
N GLY A 273 -12.93 -14.97 8.36
CA GLY A 273 -12.94 -15.27 6.92
C GLY A 273 -14.31 -15.22 6.25
N SER A 274 -15.31 -14.60 6.88
CA SER A 274 -16.68 -14.54 6.34
C SER A 274 -16.73 -13.86 4.97
N SER A 275 -17.36 -14.51 4.00
CA SER A 275 -17.71 -13.91 2.70
C SER A 275 -18.96 -13.02 2.77
N SER A 276 -19.74 -13.15 3.85
CA SER A 276 -20.97 -12.40 4.09
C SER A 276 -20.75 -11.28 5.09
N ARG A 277 -21.49 -10.18 4.93
CA ARG A 277 -21.53 -9.04 5.84
C ARG A 277 -21.97 -9.49 7.24
N TYR A 278 -21.18 -9.16 8.26
CA TYR A 278 -21.53 -9.38 9.66
C TYR A 278 -21.76 -8.04 10.36
N VAL A 279 -23.02 -7.75 10.67
CA VAL A 279 -23.48 -6.47 11.20
C VAL A 279 -23.52 -6.52 12.72
N ILE A 280 -22.69 -5.68 13.36
CA ILE A 280 -22.67 -5.44 14.79
C ILE A 280 -23.41 -4.14 15.05
N ARG A 281 -24.59 -4.23 15.67
CA ARG A 281 -25.38 -3.06 16.06
C ARG A 281 -24.94 -2.60 17.43
N ILE A 282 -24.58 -1.33 17.56
CA ILE A 282 -24.07 -0.73 18.78
C ILE A 282 -25.14 0.25 19.30
N LYS A 283 -25.72 -0.05 20.45
CA LYS A 283 -26.72 0.82 21.08
C LYS A 283 -26.06 2.14 21.54
N ALA A 284 -26.85 3.20 21.65
CA ALA A 284 -26.40 4.49 22.17
C ALA A 284 -25.63 4.32 23.49
N GLY A 285 -24.52 5.05 23.61
CA GLY A 285 -23.60 4.96 24.72
C GLY A 285 -22.20 5.43 24.36
N VAL A 286 -21.38 5.63 25.41
CA VAL A 286 -19.96 5.94 25.29
C VAL A 286 -19.17 4.69 25.66
N TYR A 287 -18.54 4.08 24.67
CA TYR A 287 -17.74 2.86 24.80
C TYR A 287 -16.28 3.23 24.94
N ARG A 288 -15.72 3.09 26.15
CA ARG A 288 -14.33 3.45 26.46
C ARG A 288 -13.40 2.25 26.27
N GLU A 289 -13.01 1.98 25.03
CA GLU A 289 -12.20 0.82 24.67
C GLU A 289 -11.36 1.07 23.40
N ASN A 290 -10.26 0.32 23.25
CA ASN A 290 -9.51 0.22 22.00
C ASN A 290 -9.98 -1.03 21.25
N VAL A 291 -10.51 -0.86 20.04
CA VAL A 291 -11.08 -1.95 19.24
C VAL A 291 -10.13 -2.29 18.09
N GLU A 292 -9.75 -3.55 17.97
CA GLU A 292 -9.00 -4.07 16.84
C GLU A 292 -9.87 -5.03 16.03
N ILE A 293 -9.97 -4.79 14.72
CA ILE A 293 -10.57 -5.70 13.76
C ILE A 293 -9.43 -6.35 12.99
N PRO A 294 -8.96 -7.53 13.42
CA PRO A 294 -7.78 -8.15 12.82
C PRO A 294 -8.07 -8.57 11.38
N SER A 295 -7.02 -8.79 10.58
CA SER A 295 -7.10 -9.13 9.15
C SER A 295 -8.02 -10.33 8.84
N GLY A 296 -8.16 -11.26 9.78
CA GLY A 296 -9.08 -12.41 9.67
C GLY A 296 -10.57 -12.07 9.79
N LYS A 297 -10.96 -10.93 10.37
CA LYS A 297 -12.36 -10.52 10.58
C LYS A 297 -12.86 -9.67 9.41
N ARG A 298 -13.18 -10.33 8.30
CA ARG A 298 -13.60 -9.68 7.05
C ARG A 298 -15.09 -9.31 7.06
N ASN A 299 -15.45 -8.29 6.27
CA ASN A 299 -16.82 -7.87 6.02
C ASN A 299 -17.61 -7.51 7.29
N LEU A 300 -16.95 -7.02 8.34
CA LEU A 300 -17.63 -6.47 9.51
C LEU A 300 -18.33 -5.15 9.15
N MET A 301 -19.46 -4.88 9.79
CA MET A 301 -20.08 -3.56 9.76
C MET A 301 -20.50 -3.13 11.15
N PHE A 302 -20.05 -1.95 11.56
CA PHE A 302 -20.57 -1.31 12.77
C PHE A 302 -21.74 -0.39 12.40
N MET A 303 -22.84 -0.55 13.12
CA MET A 303 -24.01 0.29 12.97
C MET A 303 -24.39 0.86 14.33
N GLY A 304 -24.14 2.14 14.56
CA GLY A 304 -24.54 2.81 15.78
C GLY A 304 -26.00 3.26 15.75
N SER A 305 -26.44 3.84 16.87
CA SER A 305 -27.76 4.44 17.02
C SER A 305 -27.81 5.92 16.61
N GLY A 306 -26.68 6.49 16.19
CA GLY A 306 -26.51 7.90 15.83
C GLY A 306 -25.08 8.37 16.06
N GLN A 307 -24.56 9.22 15.16
CA GLN A 307 -23.17 9.70 15.21
C GLN A 307 -22.83 10.39 16.53
N THR A 308 -23.77 11.13 17.12
CA THR A 308 -23.59 11.86 18.40
C THR A 308 -23.95 11.03 19.63
N THR A 309 -24.67 9.92 19.46
CA THR A 309 -25.20 9.12 20.58
C THR A 309 -24.41 7.84 20.79
N THR A 310 -23.68 7.37 19.78
CA THR A 310 -22.85 6.16 19.82
C THR A 310 -21.39 6.55 19.59
N ILE A 311 -20.59 6.55 20.66
CA ILE A 311 -19.20 7.01 20.62
C ILE A 311 -18.29 5.89 21.12
N ILE A 312 -17.35 5.45 20.29
CA ILE A 312 -16.22 4.62 20.73
C ILE A 312 -15.03 5.54 20.95
N THR A 313 -14.49 5.54 22.16
CA THR A 313 -13.43 6.46 22.57
C THR A 313 -12.31 5.76 23.33
N ALA A 314 -11.07 6.18 23.07
CA ALA A 314 -9.88 5.73 23.79
C ALA A 314 -8.89 6.88 23.90
N SER A 315 -7.87 6.75 24.76
CA SER A 315 -6.88 7.81 25.00
C SER A 315 -5.43 7.30 24.99
N ARG A 316 -5.18 6.16 24.33
CA ARG A 316 -3.82 5.63 24.19
C ARG A 316 -3.01 6.56 23.30
N SER A 317 -1.74 6.76 23.67
CA SER A 317 -0.82 7.60 22.91
C SER A 317 0.60 7.04 22.98
N VAL A 318 1.42 7.45 22.02
CA VAL A 318 2.81 7.00 21.96
C VAL A 318 3.63 7.57 23.13
N ALA A 319 3.35 8.83 23.50
CA ALA A 319 3.86 9.47 24.71
C ALA A 319 3.44 8.73 25.99
N GLY A 320 2.24 8.15 26.01
CA GLY A 320 1.71 7.35 27.12
C GLY A 320 2.19 5.90 27.15
N GLY A 321 3.22 5.53 26.39
CA GLY A 321 3.77 4.17 26.43
C GLY A 321 3.28 3.22 25.33
N SER A 322 2.29 3.62 24.53
CA SER A 322 1.74 2.79 23.44
C SER A 322 2.61 2.85 22.19
N THR A 323 2.43 1.92 21.26
CA THR A 323 2.98 2.03 19.90
C THR A 323 2.03 2.87 19.03
N THR A 324 2.51 3.32 17.86
CA THR A 324 1.68 4.05 16.90
C THR A 324 0.43 3.24 16.51
N PHE A 325 0.60 1.96 16.18
CA PHE A 325 -0.52 1.07 15.85
C PHE A 325 -1.52 0.91 17.01
N ASN A 326 -1.04 0.61 18.22
CA ASN A 326 -1.91 0.40 19.39
C ASN A 326 -2.47 1.69 20.02
N SER A 327 -2.10 2.87 19.50
CA SER A 327 -2.66 4.15 19.93
C SER A 327 -4.01 4.46 19.28
N ALA A 328 -4.39 3.75 18.21
CA ALA A 328 -5.68 3.92 17.55
C ALA A 328 -6.85 3.52 18.47
N THR A 329 -7.92 4.31 18.47
CA THR A 329 -9.19 3.93 19.12
C THR A 329 -9.84 2.75 18.43
N VAL A 330 -9.84 2.76 17.09
CA VAL A 330 -10.30 1.63 16.26
C VAL A 330 -9.26 1.37 15.18
N ALA A 331 -8.69 0.16 15.17
CA ALA A 331 -7.78 -0.31 14.14
C ALA A 331 -8.52 -1.34 13.25
N ALA A 332 -8.90 -0.94 12.04
CA ALA A 332 -9.63 -1.79 11.10
C ALA A 332 -8.69 -2.41 10.05
N VAL A 333 -8.16 -3.60 10.33
CA VAL A 333 -7.24 -4.33 9.44
C VAL A 333 -7.99 -5.30 8.52
N GLY A 334 -9.16 -5.80 8.94
CA GLY A 334 -10.00 -6.70 8.15
C GLY A 334 -10.61 -6.05 6.89
N ASP A 335 -10.42 -6.68 5.74
CA ASP A 335 -11.00 -6.24 4.45
C ASP A 335 -12.53 -6.08 4.53
N GLY A 336 -13.06 -5.02 3.90
CA GLY A 336 -14.51 -4.82 3.71
C GLY A 336 -15.24 -4.26 4.94
N PHE A 337 -14.50 -3.71 5.91
CA PHE A 337 -15.10 -3.02 7.05
C PHE A 337 -16.00 -1.85 6.62
N LEU A 338 -17.14 -1.67 7.27
CA LEU A 338 -17.98 -0.49 7.13
C LEU A 338 -18.40 0.02 8.50
N ALA A 339 -18.61 1.33 8.61
CA ALA A 339 -19.21 1.93 9.81
C ALA A 339 -20.23 2.98 9.40
N ARG A 340 -21.33 3.08 10.15
CA ARG A 340 -22.27 4.20 10.06
C ARG A 340 -22.90 4.52 11.41
N ASP A 341 -23.45 5.73 11.50
CA ASP A 341 -24.25 6.21 12.63
C ASP A 341 -23.53 6.10 13.99
N LEU A 342 -22.23 6.34 14.01
CA LEU A 342 -21.38 6.34 15.22
C LEU A 342 -20.16 7.25 15.04
N THR A 343 -19.46 7.54 16.13
CA THR A 343 -18.20 8.28 16.15
C THR A 343 -17.06 7.44 16.72
N PHE A 344 -15.89 7.51 16.08
CA PHE A 344 -14.62 7.09 16.65
C PHE A 344 -13.84 8.31 17.15
N GLN A 345 -13.45 8.31 18.41
CA GLN A 345 -12.76 9.43 19.03
C GLN A 345 -11.45 8.98 19.69
N ASN A 346 -10.35 9.66 19.40
CA ASN A 346 -9.14 9.54 20.20
C ASN A 346 -9.04 10.76 21.13
N ALA A 347 -9.10 10.53 22.44
CA ALA A 347 -9.06 11.52 23.50
C ALA A 347 -7.66 11.66 24.13
N ALA A 348 -6.61 11.14 23.49
CA ALA A 348 -5.23 11.43 23.90
C ALA A 348 -4.95 12.94 23.77
N GLY A 349 -4.65 13.61 24.89
CA GLY A 349 -4.30 15.03 24.89
C GLY A 349 -2.93 15.31 24.25
N PRO A 350 -2.66 16.54 23.76
CA PRO A 350 -1.32 16.97 23.41
C PRO A 350 -0.44 16.87 24.66
N SER A 351 0.69 16.17 24.56
CA SER A 351 1.61 16.00 25.67
C SER A 351 2.29 17.34 26.04
N GLY A 352 1.84 17.98 27.13
CA GLY A 352 2.59 19.02 27.85
C GLY A 352 1.83 20.33 28.10
N ASN A 353 1.95 20.85 29.33
CA ASN A 353 1.42 22.14 29.78
C ASN A 353 1.67 23.28 28.76
N LYS A 354 0.61 23.75 28.09
CA LYS A 354 0.30 25.16 27.76
C LYS A 354 -1.03 25.25 26.96
N PRO A 355 -1.79 26.35 27.11
CA PRO A 355 -3.07 26.50 26.44
C PRO A 355 -2.92 26.70 24.93
N LEU A 356 -3.93 26.21 24.23
CA LEU A 356 -4.13 26.18 22.78
C LEU A 356 -3.47 27.35 22.02
N HIS A 357 -2.45 27.02 21.22
CA HIS A 357 -2.17 27.75 19.99
C HIS A 357 -2.49 26.80 18.83
N TYR A 358 -3.50 27.19 18.04
CA TYR A 358 -3.87 26.51 16.81
C TYR A 358 -2.80 26.84 15.78
N GLU A 359 -1.92 25.88 15.52
CA GLU A 359 -0.99 25.92 14.40
C GLU A 359 -1.23 24.66 13.57
N SER A 360 -1.64 24.89 12.32
CA SER A 360 -2.05 23.89 11.35
C SER A 360 -0.93 22.91 11.03
N GLY A 361 -1.04 21.70 11.59
CA GLY A 361 -0.27 20.49 11.27
C GLY A 361 -1.15 19.25 11.53
N PRO A 362 -0.89 18.08 10.90
CA PRO A 362 -1.89 17.04 10.67
C PRO A 362 -2.11 16.18 11.92
N THR A 363 -2.79 16.73 12.91
CA THR A 363 -3.24 16.01 14.11
C THR A 363 -4.70 16.32 14.37
N SER A 364 -5.54 15.94 13.42
CA SER A 364 -6.95 15.63 13.65
C SER A 364 -7.41 14.77 12.49
N LEU A 365 -7.13 13.47 12.56
CA LEU A 365 -7.96 12.51 11.86
C LEU A 365 -9.29 12.51 12.61
N HIS A 366 -10.20 13.41 12.21
CA HIS A 366 -11.62 13.09 12.18
C HIS A 366 -11.75 11.85 11.29
N SER A 367 -11.52 10.66 11.88
CA SER A 367 -11.68 9.38 11.22
C SER A 367 -13.16 9.14 11.00
N THR A 368 -13.72 9.81 9.99
CA THR A 368 -14.84 9.24 9.26
C THR A 368 -14.24 8.09 8.47
N VAL A 369 -14.17 6.91 9.09
CA VAL A 369 -13.81 5.67 8.40
C VAL A 369 -14.94 5.39 7.42
N VAL A 370 -14.81 5.89 6.20
CA VAL A 370 -15.31 5.19 5.03
C VAL A 370 -14.09 4.42 4.55
N ALA A 371 -14.14 3.09 4.74
CA ALA A 371 -13.10 2.18 4.29
C ALA A 371 -12.78 2.34 2.81
#